data_AF-A0AAV3XSX7-F1
#
_entry.id   AF-A0AAV3XSX7-F1
#
_cell.length_a   1.000
_cell.length_b   1.000
_cell.length_c   1.000
_cell.angle_alpha   90.00
_cell.angle_beta   90.00
_cell.angle_gamma   90.00
#
_symmetry.space_group_name_H-M   'P 1'
#
loop_
_entity.id
_entity.type
_entity.pdbx_description
1 polymer ?
#
loop_
_entity_poly.entity_id
_entity_poly.type
_entity_poly.pdbx_seq_one_letter_code
_entity_poly.pdbx_strand_id
1 'polypeptide(L)'
;GHHSRCLYKIVPHAKRWLLSQDFESQKTGLTFLTSDCLVNGNLLDEDTAAVVSERLSHWLSSTSLVQAPNPRSLNLFRKDEESMVTEVDGTPSTNMFTALNIGQYYSEEQLMNIYSYSCLYQWLCNMAFHFGTAPQPRPEEGASEEDTKYCPNKFRMDKGTVTKVLGNLVNKSVDYCFRIIDQCERKAKVQVDADLQLSCLLEAVRILDIICSLDEDQTARVFHEVKRLYMRISQESRYSTVLVYVLTFFFNHSASVVHDPRDLYNNFFTSVVPTNLNNQGFVMAVVNFVSKNLPEIAEKTDILTDYFPSLFKILAWHPRLFLKEFTSILPMTMNLDTSVEIFHLLLDLPCTTASLEVMEKAKKVESPAQNLEAEPSNSLEAFNNVRYKPLFLYITRSKGGQGDTIDRYTRAANINPLNPTPLGLIFPCIWAILLSASMSKVNIDDNCVDLELLFRSRSNCR
;
A
#
# COMPACT_ATOMS: atom_id res chain seq x y z
N GLY A 1 3.19 11.47 -33.84
CA GLY A 1 3.94 11.36 -35.11
C GLY A 1 5.35 11.93 -35.02
N HIS A 2 5.50 13.25 -34.84
CA HIS A 2 6.82 13.91 -34.86
C HIS A 2 7.64 13.79 -33.55
N HIS A 3 6.99 13.72 -32.38
CA HIS A 3 7.69 13.60 -31.09
C HIS A 3 8.45 12.28 -30.91
N SER A 4 7.88 11.15 -31.33
CA SER A 4 8.51 9.83 -31.21
C SER A 4 9.78 9.68 -32.07
N ARG A 5 9.87 10.39 -33.21
CA ARG A 5 11.07 10.37 -34.08
C ARG A 5 12.24 11.16 -33.50
N CYS A 6 12.01 12.18 -32.66
CA CYS A 6 13.07 12.93 -32.01
C CYS A 6 13.67 12.14 -30.84
N LEU A 7 12.85 11.42 -30.07
CA LEU A 7 13.29 10.64 -28.92
C LEU A 7 14.21 9.46 -29.30
N TYR A 8 13.90 8.77 -30.42
CA TYR A 8 14.78 7.71 -30.93
C TYR A 8 16.21 8.18 -31.21
N LYS A 9 16.40 9.47 -31.55
CA LYS A 9 17.75 10.04 -31.75
C LYS A 9 18.46 10.37 -30.43
N ILE A 10 17.71 10.56 -29.35
CA ILE A 10 18.23 10.95 -28.04
C ILE A 10 18.66 9.72 -27.22
N VAL A 11 17.99 8.57 -27.36
CA VAL A 11 18.34 7.33 -26.62
C VAL A 11 19.84 6.98 -26.73
N PRO A 12 20.48 6.97 -27.93
CA PRO A 12 21.91 6.74 -28.03
C PRO A 12 22.79 7.80 -27.34
N HIS A 13 22.31 9.05 -27.25
CA HIS A 13 23.03 10.12 -26.57
C HIS A 13 22.90 9.96 -25.04
N ALA A 14 21.71 9.62 -24.55
CA ALA A 14 21.49 9.32 -23.14
C ALA A 14 22.30 8.10 -22.68
N LYS A 15 22.43 7.08 -23.53
CA LYS A 15 23.35 5.95 -23.29
C LYS A 15 24.80 6.41 -23.15
N ARG A 16 25.27 7.33 -24.01
CA ARG A 16 26.63 7.89 -23.89
C ARG A 16 26.79 8.71 -22.61
N TRP A 17 25.79 9.49 -22.21
CA TRP A 17 25.82 10.22 -20.94
C TRP A 17 25.89 9.27 -19.74
N LEU A 18 25.19 8.14 -19.78
CA LEU A 18 25.27 7.11 -18.74
C LEU A 18 26.69 6.50 -18.59
N LEU A 19 27.41 6.42 -19.71
CA LEU A 19 28.76 5.86 -19.79
C LEU A 19 29.86 6.90 -19.57
N SER A 20 29.54 8.19 -19.44
CA SER A 20 30.55 9.20 -19.11
C SER A 20 31.07 9.02 -17.69
N GLN A 21 32.18 9.67 -17.34
CA GLN A 21 32.66 9.70 -15.95
C GLN A 21 32.06 10.84 -15.12
N ASP A 22 31.41 11.81 -15.79
CA ASP A 22 30.77 12.95 -15.14
C ASP A 22 29.45 12.56 -14.45
N PHE A 23 29.29 12.96 -13.20
CA PHE A 23 28.12 12.65 -12.36
C PHE A 23 26.81 13.18 -12.95
N GLU A 24 26.75 14.45 -13.34
CA GLU A 24 25.51 15.06 -13.83
C GLU A 24 25.06 14.44 -15.15
N SER A 25 26.01 14.10 -16.03
CA SER A 25 25.76 13.37 -17.26
C SER A 25 25.21 11.96 -16.97
N GLN A 26 25.82 11.20 -16.06
CA GLN A 26 25.34 9.87 -15.68
C GLN A 26 23.91 9.92 -15.11
N LYS A 27 23.67 10.83 -14.18
CA LYS A 27 22.37 11.06 -13.56
C LYS A 27 21.32 11.46 -14.59
N THR A 28 21.64 12.39 -15.49
CA THR A 28 20.74 12.84 -16.57
C THR A 28 20.41 11.70 -17.53
N GLY A 29 21.42 10.92 -17.93
CA GLY A 29 21.26 9.74 -18.77
C GLY A 29 20.33 8.71 -18.14
N LEU A 30 20.55 8.38 -16.86
CA LEU A 30 19.70 7.43 -16.12
C LEU A 30 18.26 7.95 -15.95
N THR A 31 18.10 9.23 -15.60
CA THR A 31 16.79 9.89 -15.48
C THR A 31 16.01 9.76 -16.78
N PHE A 32 16.67 10.13 -17.89
CA PHE A 32 16.06 10.12 -19.21
C PHE A 32 15.67 8.70 -19.62
N LEU A 33 16.57 7.72 -19.51
CA LEU A 33 16.30 6.35 -19.93
C LEU A 33 15.21 5.69 -19.08
N THR A 34 15.15 5.98 -17.78
CA THR A 34 14.09 5.47 -16.88
C THR A 34 12.74 6.12 -17.19
N SER A 35 12.73 7.41 -17.51
CA SER A 35 11.49 8.17 -17.79
C SER A 35 10.98 8.00 -19.21
N ASP A 36 11.85 7.86 -20.22
CA ASP A 36 11.46 7.63 -21.61
C ASP A 36 10.72 6.30 -21.75
N CYS A 37 11.16 5.27 -21.04
CA CYS A 37 10.46 3.99 -20.94
C CYS A 37 9.00 4.12 -20.48
N LEU A 38 8.70 5.08 -19.60
CA LEU A 38 7.33 5.33 -19.14
C LEU A 38 6.43 5.94 -20.21
N VAL A 39 7.01 6.74 -21.12
CA VAL A 39 6.25 7.54 -22.08
C VAL A 39 6.19 6.86 -23.45
N ASN A 40 7.28 6.23 -23.90
CA ASN A 40 7.41 5.63 -25.23
C ASN A 40 8.10 4.27 -25.15
N GLY A 41 7.32 3.24 -24.85
CA GLY A 41 7.83 1.91 -24.59
C GLY A 41 8.78 1.36 -25.68
N ASN A 42 8.44 1.62 -26.93
CA ASN A 42 9.04 0.92 -28.07
C ASN A 42 10.45 1.41 -28.50
N LEU A 43 11.11 2.26 -27.72
CA LEU A 43 12.38 2.91 -28.11
C LEU A 43 13.63 2.31 -27.46
N LEU A 44 13.48 1.46 -26.44
CA LEU A 44 14.62 0.87 -25.73
C LEU A 44 14.99 -0.50 -26.32
N ASP A 45 16.20 -0.61 -26.88
CA ASP A 45 16.75 -1.89 -27.31
C ASP A 45 17.36 -2.69 -26.15
N GLU A 46 17.51 -4.01 -26.35
CA GLU A 46 18.08 -4.92 -25.34
C GLU A 46 19.51 -4.53 -24.92
N ASP A 47 20.30 -3.99 -25.85
CA ASP A 47 21.69 -3.58 -25.60
C ASP A 47 21.77 -2.36 -24.68
N THR A 48 20.89 -1.38 -24.87
CA THR A 48 20.78 -0.21 -23.97
C THR A 48 20.21 -0.62 -22.63
N ALA A 49 19.21 -1.50 -22.60
CA ALA A 49 18.66 -2.04 -21.37
C ALA A 49 19.71 -2.79 -20.53
N ALA A 50 20.51 -3.66 -21.17
CA ALA A 50 21.59 -4.40 -20.52
C ALA A 50 22.65 -3.45 -19.92
N VAL A 51 23.07 -2.43 -20.68
CA VAL A 51 24.04 -1.43 -20.20
C VAL A 51 23.52 -0.66 -18.99
N VAL A 52 22.25 -0.24 -19.00
CA VAL A 52 21.66 0.46 -17.84
C VAL A 52 21.62 -0.47 -16.62
N SER A 53 21.18 -1.71 -16.80
CA SER A 53 21.12 -2.69 -15.72
C SER A 53 22.50 -3.01 -15.13
N GLU A 54 23.53 -3.12 -15.97
CA GLU A 54 24.91 -3.31 -15.53
C GLU A 54 25.40 -2.13 -14.68
N ARG A 55 25.12 -0.88 -15.12
CA ARG A 55 25.51 0.33 -14.38
C ARG A 55 24.79 0.44 -13.04
N LEU A 56 23.48 0.18 -13.00
CA LEU A 56 22.72 0.10 -11.76
C LEU A 56 23.29 -0.97 -10.82
N SER A 57 23.60 -2.16 -11.35
CA SER A 57 24.20 -3.24 -10.56
C SER A 57 25.54 -2.82 -9.95
N HIS A 58 26.37 -2.11 -10.71
CA HIS A 58 27.66 -1.59 -10.22
C HIS A 58 27.44 -0.54 -9.13
N TRP A 59 26.63 0.49 -9.37
CA TRP A 59 26.39 1.56 -8.39
C TRP A 59 25.75 1.06 -7.11
N LEU A 60 24.91 0.03 -7.15
CA LEU A 60 24.32 -0.55 -5.94
C LEU A 60 25.32 -1.36 -5.10
N SER A 61 26.40 -1.88 -5.70
CA SER A 61 27.27 -2.87 -5.03
C SER A 61 28.72 -2.46 -4.80
N SER A 62 29.22 -1.43 -5.51
CA SER A 62 30.64 -1.06 -5.49
C SER A 62 30.93 0.27 -4.80
N THR A 63 29.98 0.81 -4.03
CA THR A 63 30.11 2.14 -3.41
C THR A 63 30.96 2.16 -2.14
N SER A 64 31.87 3.14 -2.05
CA SER A 64 32.71 3.37 -0.86
C SER A 64 31.91 3.73 0.40
N LEU A 65 32.39 3.25 1.56
CA LEU A 65 31.93 3.67 2.89
C LEU A 65 32.68 4.89 3.45
N VAL A 66 33.75 5.32 2.79
CA VAL A 66 34.49 6.52 3.19
C VAL A 66 33.73 7.74 2.68
N GLN A 67 33.50 8.71 3.55
CA GLN A 67 32.83 9.95 3.20
C GLN A 67 33.69 10.80 2.26
N ALA A 68 33.05 11.70 1.51
CA ALA A 68 33.80 12.69 0.76
C ALA A 68 34.56 13.64 1.71
N PRO A 69 35.72 14.18 1.30
CA PRO A 69 36.42 15.20 2.06
C PRO A 69 35.53 16.42 2.31
N ASN A 70 35.77 17.12 3.43
CA ASN A 70 35.01 18.31 3.75
C ASN A 70 35.32 19.41 2.70
N PRO A 71 34.34 19.88 1.91
CA PRO A 71 34.56 20.89 0.87
C PRO A 71 34.95 22.27 1.44
N ARG A 72 34.83 22.46 2.76
CA ARG A 72 35.18 23.69 3.47
C ARG A 72 36.47 23.56 4.29
N SER A 73 37.16 22.43 4.29
CA SER A 73 38.46 22.32 4.96
C SER A 73 39.54 23.05 4.13
N LEU A 74 40.02 24.19 4.64
CA LEU A 74 41.11 24.97 4.04
C LEU A 74 42.51 24.47 4.49
N ASN A 75 42.57 23.38 5.24
CA ASN A 75 43.77 22.97 5.96
C ASN A 75 44.66 22.07 5.09
N LEU A 76 45.54 22.68 4.28
CA LEU A 76 46.54 21.98 3.44
C LEU A 76 47.48 21.02 4.21
N PHE A 77 47.55 21.10 5.55
CA PHE A 77 48.55 20.38 6.36
C PHE A 77 47.96 19.40 7.38
N ARG A 78 46.63 19.24 7.46
CA ARG A 78 46.02 18.14 8.22
C ARG A 78 45.48 17.14 7.23
N LYS A 79 45.96 15.89 7.31
CA LYS A 79 45.29 14.76 6.67
C LYS A 79 43.93 14.67 7.35
N ASP A 80 42.85 15.07 6.65
CA ASP A 80 41.49 14.86 7.14
C ASP A 80 41.38 13.37 7.48
N GLU A 81 41.04 13.05 8.74
CA GLU A 81 40.81 11.66 9.13
C GLU A 81 39.69 11.11 8.23
N GLU A 82 39.96 10.00 7.54
CA GLU A 82 38.99 9.33 6.68
C GLU A 82 37.77 8.93 7.52
N SER A 83 36.74 9.78 7.50
CA SER A 83 35.53 9.51 8.25
C SER A 83 34.66 8.53 7.48
N MET A 84 34.27 7.43 8.12
CA MET A 84 33.33 6.48 7.54
C MET A 84 31.90 6.99 7.68
N VAL A 85 31.03 6.60 6.76
CA VAL A 85 29.58 6.79 6.91
C VAL A 85 29.09 5.98 8.10
N THR A 86 28.03 6.46 8.74
CA THR A 86 27.39 5.77 9.86
C THR A 86 26.09 5.11 9.43
N GLU A 87 25.58 4.23 10.28
CA GLU A 87 24.21 3.79 10.28
C GLU A 87 23.29 4.90 10.83
N VAL A 88 21.98 4.70 10.70
CA VAL A 88 20.93 5.58 11.25
C VAL A 88 20.97 5.73 12.78
N ASP A 89 21.57 4.77 13.49
CA ASP A 89 21.81 4.83 14.95
C ASP A 89 23.19 5.44 15.29
N GLY A 90 23.91 5.95 14.29
CA GLY A 90 25.22 6.59 14.37
C GLY A 90 26.38 5.65 14.64
N THR A 91 26.19 4.33 14.61
CA THR A 91 27.32 3.38 14.61
C THR A 91 28.07 3.45 13.27
N PRO A 92 29.39 3.28 13.22
CA PRO A 92 30.12 3.24 11.96
C PRO A 92 29.63 2.08 11.08
N SER A 93 29.43 2.32 9.78
CA SER A 93 28.98 1.27 8.88
C SER A 93 30.12 0.33 8.50
N THR A 94 29.86 -0.97 8.51
CA THR A 94 30.83 -2.03 8.17
C THR A 94 30.41 -2.89 6.98
N ASN A 95 29.17 -2.74 6.53
CA ASN A 95 28.58 -3.49 5.42
C ASN A 95 28.46 -2.60 4.19
N MET A 96 27.93 -3.14 3.08
CA MET A 96 27.68 -2.38 1.84
C MET A 96 26.93 -1.06 2.09
N PHE A 97 27.34 -0.01 1.37
CA PHE A 97 26.71 1.31 1.38
C PHE A 97 25.30 1.25 0.80
N THR A 98 24.40 2.05 1.35
CA THR A 98 22.99 2.17 0.95
C THR A 98 22.47 3.58 1.17
N ALA A 99 21.24 3.83 0.71
CA ALA A 99 20.51 5.07 0.94
C ALA A 99 20.19 5.38 2.41
N LEU A 100 20.36 4.43 3.33
CA LEU A 100 20.18 4.63 4.77
C LEU A 100 21.49 4.87 5.52
N ASN A 101 22.63 4.88 4.82
CA ASN A 101 23.88 5.31 5.40
C ASN A 101 23.92 6.83 5.52
N ILE A 102 24.40 7.31 6.66
CA ILE A 102 24.45 8.73 6.99
C ILE A 102 25.89 9.22 6.91
N GLY A 103 26.13 10.19 6.02
CA GLY A 103 27.38 10.93 5.89
C GLY A 103 27.16 12.43 6.03
N GLN A 104 28.19 13.15 6.47
CA GLN A 104 28.23 14.62 6.43
C GLN A 104 28.42 15.12 5.00
N TYR A 105 29.24 14.40 4.23
CA TYR A 105 29.54 14.69 2.82
C TYR A 105 29.52 13.40 2.02
N TYR A 106 28.74 13.40 0.94
CA TYR A 106 28.65 12.26 0.03
C TYR A 106 29.54 12.46 -1.19
N SER A 107 30.24 11.41 -1.61
CA SER A 107 30.91 11.37 -2.91
C SER A 107 29.90 11.25 -4.06
N GLU A 108 30.32 11.57 -5.28
CA GLU A 108 29.48 11.38 -6.47
C GLU A 108 29.04 9.92 -6.63
N GLU A 109 29.89 8.96 -6.28
CA GLU A 109 29.55 7.54 -6.29
C GLU A 109 28.44 7.20 -5.27
N GLN A 110 28.53 7.75 -4.05
CA GLN A 110 27.49 7.58 -3.02
C GLN A 110 26.17 8.21 -3.44
N LEU A 111 26.20 9.38 -4.08
CA LEU A 111 25.01 10.01 -4.66
C LEU A 111 24.42 9.16 -5.78
N MET A 112 25.25 8.56 -6.64
CA MET A 112 24.77 7.66 -7.69
C MET A 112 24.16 6.37 -7.13
N ASN A 113 24.66 5.84 -6.02
CA ASN A 113 24.04 4.70 -5.33
C ASN A 113 22.63 5.04 -4.83
N ILE A 114 22.49 6.16 -4.10
CA ILE A 114 21.19 6.66 -3.61
C ILE A 114 20.23 6.86 -4.77
N TYR A 115 20.71 7.53 -5.84
CA TYR A 115 19.90 7.82 -7.02
C TYR A 115 19.49 6.54 -7.77
N SER A 116 20.40 5.57 -7.90
CA SER A 116 20.13 4.27 -8.53
C SER A 116 19.02 3.53 -7.79
N TYR A 117 19.06 3.48 -6.46
CA TYR A 117 17.99 2.88 -5.66
C TYR A 117 16.65 3.58 -5.88
N SER A 118 16.63 4.92 -5.95
CA SER A 118 15.40 5.69 -6.17
C SER A 118 14.74 5.45 -7.53
N CYS A 119 15.51 5.04 -8.54
CA CYS A 119 15.00 4.73 -9.88
C CYS A 119 14.77 3.22 -10.11
N LEU A 120 15.26 2.36 -9.21
CA LEU A 120 15.36 0.92 -9.43
C LEU A 120 14.01 0.26 -9.66
N TYR A 121 13.03 0.52 -8.81
CA TYR A 121 11.69 -0.05 -8.97
C TYR A 121 11.09 0.30 -10.33
N GLN A 122 11.17 1.58 -10.71
CA GLN A 122 10.64 2.05 -11.98
C GLN A 122 11.35 1.39 -13.16
N TRP A 123 12.69 1.28 -13.09
CA TRP A 123 13.47 0.57 -14.10
C TRP A 123 13.01 -0.88 -14.25
N LEU A 124 12.90 -1.62 -13.15
CA LEU A 124 12.46 -3.03 -13.16
C LEU A 124 11.04 -3.19 -13.71
N CYS A 125 10.11 -2.30 -13.35
CA CYS A 125 8.75 -2.31 -13.89
C CYS A 125 8.74 -2.05 -15.40
N ASN A 126 9.55 -1.11 -15.87
CA ASN A 126 9.71 -0.88 -17.30
C ASN A 126 10.22 -2.16 -17.98
N MET A 127 11.27 -2.79 -17.45
CA MET A 127 11.83 -4.01 -18.05
C MET A 127 10.80 -5.15 -18.12
N ALA A 128 10.00 -5.31 -17.05
CA ALA A 128 8.88 -6.25 -17.03
C ALA A 128 7.86 -5.95 -18.13
N PHE A 129 7.51 -4.68 -18.33
CA PHE A 129 6.54 -4.27 -19.34
C PHE A 129 7.03 -4.47 -20.79
N HIS A 130 8.31 -4.17 -21.06
CA HIS A 130 8.84 -4.22 -22.43
C HIS A 130 9.28 -5.61 -22.88
N PHE A 131 9.93 -6.34 -21.97
CA PHE A 131 10.56 -7.62 -22.26
C PHE A 131 9.81 -8.79 -21.62
N GLY A 132 8.82 -8.51 -20.78
CA GLY A 132 7.97 -9.54 -20.21
C GLY A 132 6.92 -9.99 -21.20
N THR A 133 6.65 -11.29 -21.17
CA THR A 133 5.48 -11.88 -21.79
C THR A 133 4.30 -11.72 -20.86
N ALA A 134 3.19 -11.17 -21.37
CA ALA A 134 1.94 -11.23 -20.64
C ALA A 134 1.51 -12.71 -20.52
N PRO A 135 1.04 -13.18 -19.35
CA PRO A 135 0.40 -14.46 -19.23
C PRO A 135 -0.79 -14.47 -20.19
N GLN A 136 -0.84 -15.49 -21.04
CA GLN A 136 -1.91 -15.65 -22.03
C GLN A 136 -3.27 -15.48 -21.33
N PRO A 137 -4.09 -14.48 -21.70
CA PRO A 137 -5.45 -14.41 -21.21
C PRO A 137 -6.23 -15.59 -21.80
N ARG A 138 -7.08 -16.25 -20.99
CA ARG A 138 -8.31 -16.80 -21.58
C ARG A 138 -9.08 -15.61 -22.19
N PRO A 139 -9.70 -15.76 -23.37
CA PRO A 139 -10.35 -14.65 -24.03
C PRO A 139 -11.55 -14.20 -23.19
N GLU A 140 -11.39 -13.10 -22.46
CA GLU A 140 -12.49 -12.36 -21.87
C GLU A 140 -12.72 -11.09 -22.70
N GLU A 141 -13.86 -11.07 -23.40
CA GLU A 141 -14.34 -9.92 -24.16
C GLU A 141 -14.71 -8.79 -23.18
N GLY A 142 -13.95 -7.70 -23.17
CA GLY A 142 -14.38 -6.45 -22.50
C GLY A 142 -13.33 -5.67 -21.70
N ALA A 143 -12.10 -6.17 -21.54
CA ALA A 143 -11.07 -5.41 -20.83
C ALA A 143 -10.57 -4.21 -21.67
N SER A 144 -10.60 -3.01 -21.09
CA SER A 144 -10.09 -1.81 -21.74
C SER A 144 -8.56 -1.84 -21.87
N GLU A 145 -7.99 -1.38 -22.98
CA GLU A 145 -6.54 -1.38 -23.23
C GLU A 145 -5.74 -0.48 -22.25
N GLU A 146 -6.41 0.40 -21.51
CA GLU A 146 -5.75 1.28 -20.53
C GLU A 146 -5.45 0.57 -19.20
N ASP A 147 -6.25 -0.42 -18.80
CA ASP A 147 -6.12 -1.11 -17.51
C ASP A 147 -4.96 -2.14 -17.48
N THR A 148 -4.58 -2.69 -18.64
CA THR A 148 -3.48 -3.66 -18.77
C THR A 148 -2.09 -3.03 -18.73
N LYS A 149 -1.97 -1.71 -18.92
CA LYS A 149 -0.68 -1.02 -18.97
C LYS A 149 0.04 -0.86 -17.62
N TYR A 150 -0.67 -1.03 -16.49
CA TYR A 150 -0.18 -0.57 -15.19
C TYR A 150 0.01 -1.65 -14.12
N CYS A 151 -0.09 -2.94 -14.47
CA CYS A 151 0.15 -4.05 -13.55
C CYS A 151 1.43 -4.82 -13.91
N PRO A 152 2.62 -4.31 -13.52
CA PRO A 152 3.91 -4.94 -13.85
C PRO A 152 4.05 -6.36 -13.29
N ASN A 153 3.36 -6.68 -12.18
CA ASN A 153 3.43 -7.99 -11.51
C ASN A 153 2.73 -9.13 -12.28
N LYS A 154 2.04 -8.81 -13.39
CA LYS A 154 1.50 -9.83 -14.28
C LYS A 154 2.50 -10.25 -15.34
N PHE A 155 3.59 -9.52 -15.58
CA PHE A 155 4.53 -9.85 -16.65
C PHE A 155 5.59 -10.84 -16.17
N ARG A 156 5.88 -11.83 -17.02
CA ARG A 156 6.96 -12.78 -16.79
C ARG A 156 8.01 -12.65 -17.89
N MET A 157 9.26 -12.45 -17.52
CA MET A 157 10.38 -12.49 -18.46
C MET A 157 10.90 -13.92 -18.57
N ASP A 158 11.31 -14.34 -19.77
CA ASP A 158 12.00 -15.61 -19.90
C ASP A 158 13.41 -15.52 -19.29
N LYS A 159 13.90 -16.66 -18.79
CA LYS A 159 15.18 -16.72 -18.07
C LYS A 159 16.37 -16.25 -18.92
N GLY A 160 16.32 -16.46 -20.25
CA GLY A 160 17.35 -15.99 -21.17
C GLY A 160 17.38 -14.46 -21.22
N THR A 161 16.22 -13.83 -21.36
CA THR A 161 16.08 -12.37 -21.40
C THR A 161 16.39 -11.72 -20.05
N VAL A 162 15.97 -12.32 -18.93
CA VAL A 162 16.39 -11.88 -17.58
C VAL A 162 17.91 -11.86 -17.47
N THR A 163 18.56 -12.97 -17.84
CA THR A 163 20.03 -13.10 -17.78
C THR A 163 20.72 -12.07 -18.68
N LYS A 164 20.17 -11.83 -19.88
CA LYS A 164 20.76 -10.92 -20.88
C LYS A 164 20.56 -9.44 -20.53
N VAL A 165 19.36 -9.06 -20.08
CA VAL A 165 18.97 -7.65 -19.88
C VAL A 165 19.20 -7.19 -18.45
N LEU A 166 18.91 -8.02 -17.45
CA LEU A 166 19.07 -7.67 -16.04
C LEU A 166 20.39 -8.18 -15.48
N GLY A 167 20.87 -9.34 -15.94
CA GLY A 167 22.16 -9.91 -15.54
C GLY A 167 22.31 -9.95 -14.02
N ASN A 168 23.37 -9.32 -13.49
CA ASN A 168 23.64 -9.27 -12.05
C ASN A 168 22.73 -8.32 -11.26
N LEU A 169 21.96 -7.46 -11.94
CA LEU A 169 21.11 -6.47 -11.28
C LEU A 169 20.11 -7.13 -10.33
N VAL A 170 19.55 -8.28 -10.71
CA VAL A 170 18.59 -9.03 -9.87
C VAL A 170 19.21 -9.35 -8.52
N ASN A 171 20.35 -10.08 -8.52
CA ASN A 171 21.01 -10.49 -7.29
C ASN A 171 21.48 -9.29 -6.45
N LYS A 172 22.06 -8.27 -7.08
CA LYS A 172 22.52 -7.07 -6.37
C LYS A 172 21.37 -6.26 -5.76
N SER A 173 20.22 -6.21 -6.44
CA SER A 173 19.02 -5.54 -5.94
C SER A 173 18.43 -6.28 -4.73
N VAL A 174 18.40 -7.61 -4.76
CA VAL A 174 17.97 -8.43 -3.61
C VAL A 174 18.89 -8.19 -2.41
N ASP A 175 20.21 -8.30 -2.60
CA ASP A 175 21.19 -8.10 -1.53
C ASP A 175 21.09 -6.69 -0.93
N TYR A 176 20.90 -5.67 -1.78
CA TYR A 176 20.71 -4.29 -1.35
C TYR A 176 19.40 -4.11 -0.55
N CYS A 177 18.29 -4.67 -1.03
CA CYS A 177 17.01 -4.58 -0.33
C CYS A 177 17.04 -5.31 1.03
N PHE A 178 17.71 -6.47 1.12
CA PHE A 178 17.91 -7.17 2.38
C PHE A 178 18.72 -6.32 3.36
N ARG A 179 19.78 -5.69 2.86
CA ARG A 179 20.59 -4.76 3.66
C ARG A 179 19.77 -3.58 4.20
N ILE A 180 18.86 -3.02 3.39
CA ILE A 180 17.91 -1.97 3.80
C ILE A 180 16.97 -2.50 4.89
N ILE A 181 16.40 -3.70 4.72
CA ILE A 181 15.51 -4.33 5.71
C ILE A 181 16.21 -4.45 7.07
N ASP A 182 17.46 -4.94 7.09
CA ASP A 182 18.28 -5.05 8.30
C ASP A 182 18.54 -3.68 8.94
N GLN A 183 18.82 -2.65 8.12
CA GLN A 183 19.03 -1.28 8.58
C GLN A 183 17.79 -0.67 9.24
N CYS A 184 16.60 -1.05 8.77
CA CYS A 184 15.32 -0.65 9.34
C CYS A 184 14.99 -1.38 10.66
N GLU A 185 15.83 -2.29 11.15
CA GLU A 185 15.76 -2.85 12.51
C GLU A 185 16.43 -1.92 13.54
N ARG A 186 17.31 -1.02 13.09
CA ARG A 186 17.99 -0.06 13.96
C ARG A 186 17.10 1.14 14.27
N LYS A 187 17.21 1.62 15.51
CA LYS A 187 16.50 2.83 15.94
C LYS A 187 17.23 4.08 15.47
N ALA A 188 16.62 4.82 14.54
CA ALA A 188 17.14 6.10 14.08
C ALA A 188 17.30 7.11 15.23
N LYS A 189 18.37 7.93 15.18
CA LYS A 189 18.63 9.00 16.17
C LYS A 189 17.68 10.19 16.03
N VAL A 190 17.28 10.51 14.80
CA VAL A 190 16.44 11.67 14.49
C VAL A 190 15.21 11.24 13.68
N GLN A 191 14.13 12.03 13.78
CA GLN A 191 12.85 11.70 13.15
C GLN A 191 12.95 11.63 11.62
N VAL A 192 13.73 12.54 11.00
CA VAL A 192 13.90 12.57 9.55
C VAL A 192 14.47 11.25 9.02
N ASP A 193 15.44 10.67 9.72
CA ASP A 193 16.02 9.38 9.36
C ASP A 193 15.03 8.23 9.60
N ALA A 194 14.19 8.34 10.63
CA ALA A 194 13.12 7.38 10.89
C ALA A 194 12.04 7.38 9.78
N ASP A 195 11.74 8.54 9.22
CA ASP A 195 10.81 8.69 8.09
C ASP A 195 11.44 8.19 6.78
N LEU A 196 12.73 8.45 6.59
CA LEU A 196 13.50 7.90 5.47
C LEU A 196 13.57 6.37 5.54
N GLN A 197 13.79 5.77 6.71
CA GLN A 197 13.74 4.31 6.92
C GLN A 197 12.41 3.72 6.44
N LEU A 198 11.28 4.35 6.76
CA LEU A 198 9.97 3.86 6.32
C LEU A 198 9.81 3.92 4.80
N SER A 199 10.29 5.01 4.19
CA SER A 199 10.23 5.20 2.74
C SER A 199 11.11 4.19 2.00
N CYS A 200 12.34 3.98 2.47
CA CYS A 200 13.26 2.98 1.91
C CYS A 200 12.74 1.57 2.11
N LEU A 201 12.16 1.23 3.27
CA LEU A 201 11.60 -0.10 3.54
C LEU A 201 10.41 -0.41 2.63
N LEU A 202 9.51 0.55 2.44
CA LEU A 202 8.40 0.44 1.51
C LEU A 202 8.91 0.12 0.10
N GLU A 203 9.87 0.88 -0.39
CA GLU A 203 10.43 0.69 -1.73
C GLU A 203 11.17 -0.64 -1.85
N ALA A 204 11.88 -1.08 -0.80
CA ALA A 204 12.57 -2.36 -0.77
C ALA A 204 11.59 -3.52 -0.99
N VAL A 205 10.44 -3.51 -0.29
CA VAL A 205 9.41 -4.55 -0.46
C VAL A 205 8.85 -4.54 -1.88
N ARG A 206 8.64 -3.36 -2.48
CA ARG A 206 8.16 -3.24 -3.88
C ARG A 206 9.17 -3.76 -4.89
N ILE A 207 10.46 -3.45 -4.70
CA ILE A 207 11.55 -3.95 -5.54
C ILE A 207 11.64 -5.48 -5.44
N LEU A 208 11.56 -6.03 -4.23
CA LEU A 208 11.57 -7.47 -4.00
C LEU A 208 10.37 -8.17 -4.65
N ASP A 209 9.17 -7.57 -4.59
CA ASP A 209 7.95 -8.09 -5.23
C ASP A 209 8.07 -8.17 -6.76
N ILE A 210 8.57 -7.11 -7.41
CA ILE A 210 8.77 -7.13 -8.87
C ILE A 210 9.90 -8.09 -9.27
N ILE A 211 10.98 -8.18 -8.48
CA ILE A 211 12.07 -9.14 -8.73
C ILE A 211 11.54 -10.57 -8.75
N CYS A 212 10.71 -10.97 -7.78
CA CYS A 212 10.12 -12.32 -7.76
C CYS A 212 9.21 -12.61 -8.97
N SER A 213 8.61 -11.56 -9.56
CA SER A 213 7.81 -11.70 -10.79
C SER A 213 8.71 -11.84 -12.04
N LEU A 214 9.88 -11.23 -12.01
CA LEU A 214 10.88 -11.26 -13.09
C LEU A 214 11.72 -12.53 -13.07
N ASP A 215 12.14 -12.99 -11.89
CA ASP A 215 13.02 -14.14 -11.67
C ASP A 215 12.52 -15.01 -10.50
N GLU A 216 11.78 -16.07 -10.84
CA GLU A 216 11.20 -17.01 -9.87
C GLU A 216 12.26 -17.74 -9.01
N ASP A 217 13.51 -17.82 -9.47
CA ASP A 217 14.59 -18.47 -8.72
C ASP A 217 14.88 -17.71 -7.40
N GLN A 218 14.56 -16.41 -7.34
CA GLN A 218 14.72 -15.59 -6.14
C GLN A 218 13.58 -15.76 -5.13
N THR A 219 12.41 -16.25 -5.56
CA THR A 219 11.17 -16.18 -4.77
C THR A 219 11.30 -16.84 -3.41
N ALA A 220 11.90 -18.03 -3.31
CA ALA A 220 12.05 -18.72 -2.02
C ALA A 220 12.90 -17.92 -1.01
N ARG A 221 14.03 -17.37 -1.48
CA ARG A 221 14.95 -16.57 -0.67
C ARG A 221 14.29 -15.27 -0.21
N VAL A 222 13.65 -14.56 -1.13
CA VAL A 222 12.95 -13.29 -0.85
C VAL A 222 11.74 -13.51 0.05
N PHE A 223 10.97 -14.56 -0.17
CA PHE A 223 9.78 -14.88 0.62
C PHE A 223 10.13 -15.12 2.10
N HIS A 224 11.20 -15.85 2.37
CA HIS A 224 11.69 -16.05 3.73
C HIS A 224 11.97 -14.71 4.43
N GLU A 225 12.63 -13.78 3.73
CA GLU A 225 13.01 -12.49 4.28
C GLU A 225 11.81 -11.55 4.50
N VAL A 226 10.88 -11.48 3.53
CA VAL A 226 9.65 -10.68 3.69
C VAL A 226 8.74 -11.26 4.78
N LYS A 227 8.73 -12.58 4.97
CA LYS A 227 8.04 -13.22 6.09
C LYS A 227 8.66 -12.84 7.44
N ARG A 228 9.99 -12.85 7.55
CA ARG A 228 10.71 -12.37 8.75
C ARG A 228 10.33 -10.92 9.06
N LEU A 229 10.32 -10.06 8.04
CA LEU A 229 9.90 -8.67 8.16
C LEU A 229 8.46 -8.55 8.66
N TYR A 230 7.50 -9.25 8.06
CA TYR A 230 6.09 -9.23 8.47
C TYR A 230 5.91 -9.58 9.94
N MET A 231 6.53 -10.67 10.40
CA MET A 231 6.43 -11.11 11.80
C MET A 231 6.91 -10.03 12.77
N ARG A 232 7.89 -9.21 12.38
CA ARG A 232 8.39 -8.10 13.17
C ARG A 232 7.44 -6.90 13.19
N ILE A 233 6.94 -6.48 12.02
CA ILE A 233 6.25 -5.18 11.89
C ILE A 233 4.71 -5.26 11.99
N SER A 234 4.12 -6.46 11.97
CA SER A 234 2.65 -6.66 11.85
C SER A 234 1.79 -6.02 12.95
N GLN A 235 2.37 -5.74 14.13
CA GLN A 235 1.65 -5.18 15.29
C GLN A 235 1.92 -3.67 15.47
N GLU A 236 2.79 -3.08 14.68
CA GLU A 236 3.25 -1.71 14.84
C GLU A 236 2.54 -0.78 13.84
N SER A 237 1.73 0.17 14.35
CA SER A 237 0.92 1.07 13.54
C SER A 237 1.72 1.94 12.56
N ARG A 238 2.98 2.28 12.91
CA ARG A 238 3.87 3.09 12.05
C ARG A 238 4.20 2.43 10.71
N TYR A 239 4.06 1.11 10.60
CA TYR A 239 4.36 0.36 9.38
C TYR A 239 3.11 0.05 8.54
N SER A 240 1.95 0.64 8.85
CA SER A 240 0.68 0.34 8.17
C SER A 240 0.77 0.44 6.64
N THR A 241 1.42 1.47 6.10
CA THR A 241 1.63 1.59 4.64
C THR A 241 2.57 0.52 4.09
N VAL A 242 3.64 0.17 4.81
CA VAL A 242 4.55 -0.93 4.41
C VAL A 242 3.80 -2.27 4.37
N LEU A 243 2.88 -2.49 5.32
CA LEU A 243 2.06 -3.70 5.38
C LEU A 243 1.15 -3.88 4.16
N VAL A 244 0.77 -2.81 3.44
CA VAL A 244 0.03 -2.93 2.17
C VAL A 244 0.90 -3.61 1.10
N TYR A 245 2.18 -3.25 1.03
CA TYR A 245 3.11 -3.83 0.06
C TYR A 245 3.54 -5.24 0.47
N VAL A 246 3.65 -5.51 1.77
CA VAL A 246 3.81 -6.88 2.28
C VAL A 246 2.59 -7.73 1.91
N LEU A 247 1.36 -7.24 2.13
CA LEU A 247 0.13 -7.91 1.69
C LEU A 247 0.16 -8.20 0.19
N THR A 248 0.56 -7.23 -0.63
CA THR A 248 0.69 -7.37 -2.08
C THR A 248 1.70 -8.46 -2.45
N PHE A 249 2.88 -8.46 -1.81
CA PHE A 249 3.90 -9.49 -2.00
C PHE A 249 3.37 -10.90 -1.68
N PHE A 250 2.71 -11.07 -0.53
CA PHE A 250 2.13 -12.36 -0.14
C PHE A 250 1.01 -12.78 -1.09
N PHE A 251 0.17 -11.85 -1.55
CA PHE A 251 -0.86 -12.13 -2.54
C PHE A 251 -0.28 -12.68 -3.85
N ASN A 252 0.81 -12.10 -4.34
CA ASN A 252 1.44 -12.52 -5.61
C ASN A 252 2.20 -13.84 -5.49
N HIS A 253 2.95 -14.05 -4.41
CA HIS A 253 4.00 -15.08 -4.36
C HIS A 253 3.72 -16.26 -3.43
N SER A 254 2.68 -16.21 -2.58
CA SER A 254 2.43 -17.29 -1.60
C SER A 254 2.16 -18.65 -2.27
N ALA A 255 1.47 -18.66 -3.41
CA ALA A 255 1.19 -19.89 -4.15
C ALA A 255 2.47 -20.59 -4.62
N SER A 256 3.46 -19.82 -5.09
CA SER A 256 4.75 -20.33 -5.60
C SER A 256 5.58 -21.06 -4.54
N VAL A 257 5.36 -20.76 -3.26
CA VAL A 257 6.05 -21.39 -2.12
C VAL A 257 5.12 -22.21 -1.22
N VAL A 258 3.88 -22.48 -1.69
CA VAL A 258 2.87 -23.26 -0.96
C VAL A 258 2.63 -22.71 0.46
N HIS A 259 2.60 -21.38 0.58
CA HIS A 259 2.28 -20.69 1.83
C HIS A 259 0.81 -20.28 1.84
N ASP A 260 0.17 -20.36 3.00
CA ASP A 260 -1.20 -19.91 3.20
C ASP A 260 -1.23 -18.50 3.83
N PRO A 261 -1.67 -17.46 3.08
CA PRO A 261 -1.70 -16.09 3.56
C PRO A 261 -2.96 -15.71 4.37
N ARG A 262 -3.86 -16.66 4.70
CA ARG A 262 -5.15 -16.35 5.35
C ARG A 262 -5.03 -15.58 6.67
N ASP A 263 -4.09 -15.95 7.54
CA ASP A 263 -3.87 -15.23 8.81
C ASP A 263 -3.44 -13.78 8.59
N LEU A 264 -2.64 -13.55 7.53
CA LEU A 264 -2.21 -12.22 7.14
C LEU A 264 -3.40 -11.39 6.66
N TYR A 265 -4.24 -11.92 5.78
CA TYR A 265 -5.46 -11.24 5.32
C TYR A 265 -6.37 -10.90 6.50
N ASN A 266 -6.57 -11.85 7.40
CA ASN A 266 -7.37 -11.66 8.59
C ASN A 266 -6.82 -10.51 9.46
N ASN A 267 -5.54 -10.55 9.84
CA ASN A 267 -4.95 -9.47 10.65
C ASN A 267 -5.03 -8.12 9.92
N PHE A 268 -4.73 -8.09 8.62
CA PHE A 268 -4.71 -6.87 7.83
C PHE A 268 -6.09 -6.20 7.76
N PHE A 269 -7.11 -6.94 7.33
CA PHE A 269 -8.44 -6.36 7.13
C PHE A 269 -9.23 -6.19 8.44
N THR A 270 -8.94 -6.95 9.50
CA THR A 270 -9.68 -6.84 10.77
C THR A 270 -9.05 -5.89 11.78
N SER A 271 -7.73 -5.73 11.75
CA SER A 271 -6.98 -4.90 12.71
C SER A 271 -6.33 -3.69 12.05
N VAL A 272 -5.57 -3.88 10.97
CA VAL A 272 -4.77 -2.79 10.35
C VAL A 272 -5.65 -1.77 9.64
N VAL A 273 -6.59 -2.21 8.78
CA VAL A 273 -7.46 -1.29 8.02
C VAL A 273 -8.32 -0.41 8.94
N PRO A 274 -9.09 -0.95 9.91
CA PRO A 274 -9.97 -0.12 10.73
C PRO A 274 -9.22 0.88 11.63
N THR A 275 -7.97 0.59 11.99
CA THR A 275 -7.16 1.47 12.85
C THR A 275 -6.46 2.59 12.09
N ASN A 276 -6.37 2.50 10.75
CA ASN A 276 -5.62 3.43 9.91
C ASN A 276 -6.48 4.21 8.91
N LEU A 277 -7.81 4.27 9.10
CA LEU A 277 -8.72 4.99 8.19
C LEU A 277 -8.39 6.48 8.03
N ASN A 278 -7.78 7.12 9.04
CA ASN A 278 -7.36 8.52 8.97
C ASN A 278 -6.13 8.78 8.09
N ASN A 279 -5.35 7.74 7.79
CA ASN A 279 -4.16 7.87 6.95
C ASN A 279 -4.57 7.73 5.47
N GLN A 280 -4.74 8.87 4.79
CA GLN A 280 -5.15 8.92 3.38
C GLN A 280 -4.20 8.15 2.45
N GLY A 281 -2.89 8.23 2.68
CA GLY A 281 -1.90 7.51 1.87
C GLY A 281 -2.02 5.99 2.03
N PHE A 282 -2.27 5.51 3.25
CA PHE A 282 -2.52 4.09 3.53
C PHE A 282 -3.79 3.59 2.84
N VAL A 283 -4.94 4.27 3.02
CA VAL A 283 -6.21 3.80 2.41
C VAL A 283 -6.17 3.87 0.89
N MET A 284 -5.49 4.85 0.31
CA MET A 284 -5.24 4.93 -1.12
C MET A 284 -4.47 3.70 -1.61
N ALA A 285 -3.42 3.29 -0.89
CA ALA A 285 -2.66 2.09 -1.22
C ALA A 285 -3.51 0.81 -1.10
N VAL A 286 -4.39 0.71 -0.09
CA VAL A 286 -5.32 -0.44 0.06
C VAL A 286 -6.30 -0.51 -1.11
N VAL A 287 -6.96 0.60 -1.45
CA VAL A 287 -7.91 0.64 -2.57
C VAL A 287 -7.19 0.33 -3.89
N ASN A 288 -5.98 0.88 -4.10
CA ASN A 288 -5.17 0.55 -5.27
C ASN A 288 -4.82 -0.95 -5.34
N PHE A 289 -4.48 -1.58 -4.21
CA PHE A 289 -4.25 -3.03 -4.16
C PHE A 289 -5.51 -3.81 -4.57
N VAL A 290 -6.67 -3.45 -4.00
CA VAL A 290 -7.94 -4.14 -4.30
C VAL A 290 -8.34 -3.94 -5.76
N SER A 291 -8.39 -2.69 -6.23
CA SER A 291 -8.85 -2.37 -7.59
C SER A 291 -7.97 -2.99 -8.67
N LYS A 292 -6.63 -2.96 -8.51
CA LYS A 292 -5.70 -3.53 -9.51
C LYS A 292 -5.75 -5.05 -9.59
N ASN A 293 -6.07 -5.72 -8.48
CA ASN A 293 -6.09 -7.17 -8.39
C ASN A 293 -7.52 -7.73 -8.33
N LEU A 294 -8.54 -6.92 -8.59
CA LEU A 294 -9.94 -7.23 -8.28
C LEU A 294 -10.41 -8.58 -8.84
N PRO A 295 -10.15 -8.96 -10.11
CA PRO A 295 -10.57 -10.25 -10.64
C PRO A 295 -9.89 -11.43 -9.93
N GLU A 296 -8.58 -11.31 -9.67
CA GLU A 296 -7.81 -12.38 -9.02
C GLU A 296 -8.15 -12.51 -7.55
N ILE A 297 -8.45 -11.40 -6.86
CA ILE A 297 -8.94 -11.41 -5.49
C ILE A 297 -10.29 -12.14 -5.46
N ALA A 298 -11.21 -11.83 -6.37
CA ALA A 298 -12.52 -12.47 -6.43
C ALA A 298 -12.46 -13.97 -6.72
N GLU A 299 -11.50 -14.41 -7.55
CA GLU A 299 -11.33 -15.82 -7.92
C GLU A 299 -10.56 -16.63 -6.87
N LYS A 300 -9.46 -16.07 -6.32
CA LYS A 300 -8.47 -16.85 -5.55
C LYS A 300 -8.61 -16.69 -4.04
N THR A 301 -9.43 -15.76 -3.55
CA THR A 301 -9.48 -15.41 -2.13
C THR A 301 -10.89 -15.11 -1.64
N ASP A 302 -11.08 -15.26 -0.33
CA ASP A 302 -12.31 -14.85 0.34
C ASP A 302 -12.28 -13.36 0.76
N ILE A 303 -11.39 -12.54 0.21
CA ILE A 303 -11.21 -11.16 0.72
C ILE A 303 -12.49 -10.33 0.55
N LEU A 304 -13.13 -10.44 -0.62
CA LEU A 304 -14.34 -9.69 -0.96
C LEU A 304 -15.58 -10.21 -0.22
N THR A 305 -15.59 -11.48 0.21
CA THR A 305 -16.70 -12.11 0.91
C THR A 305 -16.57 -11.96 2.42
N ASP A 306 -15.38 -12.17 2.97
CA ASP A 306 -15.15 -12.10 4.41
C ASP A 306 -14.96 -10.67 4.91
N TYR A 307 -14.30 -9.79 4.14
CA TYR A 307 -13.84 -8.49 4.65
C TYR A 307 -14.50 -7.28 3.99
N PHE A 308 -15.59 -7.46 3.24
CA PHE A 308 -16.32 -6.32 2.66
C PHE A 308 -16.68 -5.25 3.70
N PRO A 309 -17.09 -5.54 4.96
CA PRO A 309 -17.39 -4.47 5.91
C PRO A 309 -16.19 -3.55 6.16
N SER A 310 -14.98 -4.11 6.24
CA SER A 310 -13.76 -3.31 6.36
C SER A 310 -13.45 -2.50 5.11
N LEU A 311 -13.70 -3.03 3.91
CA LEU A 311 -13.57 -2.27 2.67
C LEU A 311 -14.57 -1.10 2.64
N PHE A 312 -15.83 -1.35 2.94
CA PHE A 312 -16.88 -0.33 2.94
C PHE A 312 -16.70 0.73 4.05
N LYS A 313 -15.96 0.45 5.13
CA LYS A 313 -15.52 1.50 6.07
C LYS A 313 -14.61 2.54 5.40
N ILE A 314 -13.77 2.12 4.44
CA ILE A 314 -12.94 3.07 3.67
C ILE A 314 -13.85 4.01 2.87
N LEU A 315 -14.85 3.46 2.18
CA LEU A 315 -15.84 4.26 1.46
C LEU A 315 -16.65 5.16 2.40
N ALA A 316 -17.09 4.65 3.55
CA ALA A 316 -17.85 5.41 4.55
C ALA A 316 -17.03 6.59 5.11
N TRP A 317 -15.72 6.41 5.29
CA TRP A 317 -14.83 7.44 5.84
C TRP A 317 -14.34 8.44 4.78
N HIS A 318 -14.15 7.99 3.53
CA HIS A 318 -13.62 8.80 2.42
C HIS A 318 -14.47 8.68 1.14
N PRO A 319 -15.77 9.02 1.18
CA PRO A 319 -16.67 8.77 0.05
C PRO A 319 -16.27 9.53 -1.21
N ARG A 320 -15.78 10.77 -1.07
CA ARG A 320 -15.37 11.60 -2.22
C ARG A 320 -14.12 11.09 -2.93
N LEU A 321 -13.25 10.36 -2.22
CA LEU A 321 -12.00 9.86 -2.77
C LEU A 321 -12.18 8.55 -3.52
N PHE A 322 -13.11 7.69 -3.08
CA PHE A 322 -13.16 6.29 -3.53
C PHE A 322 -14.48 5.85 -4.16
N LEU A 323 -15.44 6.76 -4.37
CA LEU A 323 -16.74 6.40 -4.95
C LEU A 323 -16.57 5.69 -6.30
N LYS A 324 -15.66 6.17 -7.17
CA LYS A 324 -15.43 5.62 -8.51
C LYS A 324 -14.86 4.20 -8.46
N GLU A 325 -13.94 3.93 -7.57
CA GLU A 325 -13.33 2.60 -7.40
C GLU A 325 -14.37 1.61 -6.85
N PHE A 326 -15.20 2.07 -5.91
CA PHE A 326 -16.23 1.22 -5.31
C PHE A 326 -17.40 0.88 -6.25
N THR A 327 -17.64 1.63 -7.33
CA THR A 327 -18.59 1.19 -8.37
C THR A 327 -18.12 -0.07 -9.08
N SER A 328 -16.80 -0.31 -9.12
CA SER A 328 -16.21 -1.52 -9.69
C SER A 328 -16.06 -2.64 -8.65
N ILE A 329 -15.71 -2.29 -7.40
CA ILE A 329 -15.54 -3.27 -6.31
C ILE A 329 -16.89 -3.87 -5.87
N LEU A 330 -17.95 -3.06 -5.77
CA LEU A 330 -19.25 -3.51 -5.24
C LEU A 330 -19.83 -4.72 -6.01
N PRO A 331 -19.94 -4.71 -7.35
CA PRO A 331 -20.44 -5.87 -8.09
C PRO A 331 -19.67 -7.16 -7.79
N MET A 332 -18.35 -7.09 -7.62
CA MET A 332 -17.50 -8.25 -7.34
C MET A 332 -17.61 -8.76 -5.89
N THR A 333 -18.07 -7.91 -4.97
CA THR A 333 -18.36 -8.33 -3.58
C THR A 333 -19.71 -9.01 -3.42
N MET A 334 -20.64 -8.80 -4.36
CA MET A 334 -22.01 -9.29 -4.27
C MET A 334 -22.17 -10.69 -4.84
N ASN A 335 -22.59 -11.64 -4.00
CA ASN A 335 -23.03 -12.97 -4.40
C ASN A 335 -24.25 -13.39 -3.58
N LEU A 336 -24.73 -14.63 -3.74
CA LEU A 336 -25.92 -15.11 -3.03
C LEU A 336 -25.79 -15.03 -1.49
N ASP A 337 -24.57 -15.16 -0.97
CA ASP A 337 -24.31 -15.19 0.48
C ASP A 337 -24.12 -13.78 1.05
N THR A 338 -23.60 -12.85 0.27
CA THR A 338 -23.22 -11.50 0.75
C THR A 338 -24.22 -10.40 0.38
N SER A 339 -25.05 -10.59 -0.65
CA SER A 339 -25.87 -9.50 -1.25
C SER A 339 -26.82 -8.84 -0.26
N VAL A 340 -27.47 -9.62 0.62
CA VAL A 340 -28.40 -9.07 1.62
C VAL A 340 -27.64 -8.25 2.67
N GLU A 341 -26.53 -8.77 3.17
CA GLU A 341 -25.72 -8.08 4.17
C GLU A 341 -25.07 -6.81 3.60
N ILE A 342 -24.61 -6.85 2.35
CA ILE A 342 -24.08 -5.69 1.62
C ILE A 342 -25.19 -4.65 1.40
N PHE A 343 -26.39 -5.06 1.02
CA PHE A 343 -27.52 -4.13 0.86
C PHE A 343 -27.82 -3.37 2.16
N HIS A 344 -27.89 -4.08 3.29
CA HIS A 344 -28.04 -3.44 4.59
C HIS A 344 -26.86 -2.53 4.93
N LEU A 345 -25.62 -2.96 4.67
CA LEU A 345 -24.44 -2.15 4.90
C LEU A 345 -24.47 -0.84 4.10
N LEU A 346 -24.92 -0.88 2.84
CA LEU A 346 -25.06 0.30 1.98
C LEU A 346 -26.09 1.30 2.55
N LEU A 347 -27.22 0.79 3.05
CA LEU A 347 -28.23 1.62 3.73
C LEU A 347 -27.68 2.22 5.04
N ASP A 348 -26.86 1.45 5.75
CA ASP A 348 -26.27 1.81 7.04
C ASP A 348 -24.98 2.63 6.90
N LEU A 349 -24.52 2.96 5.67
CA LEU A 349 -23.26 3.70 5.47
C LEU A 349 -23.18 5.01 6.27
N PRO A 350 -24.23 5.87 6.30
CA PRO A 350 -24.22 7.08 7.12
C PRO A 350 -24.05 6.78 8.62
N CYS A 351 -24.71 5.73 9.11
CA CYS A 351 -24.58 5.26 10.49
C CYS A 351 -23.18 4.70 10.78
N THR A 352 -22.56 4.06 9.79
CA THR A 352 -21.18 3.57 9.85
C THR A 352 -20.20 4.74 9.96
N THR A 353 -20.34 5.76 9.11
CA THR A 353 -19.54 7.00 9.19
C THR A 353 -19.68 7.66 10.56
N ALA A 354 -20.92 7.90 11.02
CA ALA A 354 -21.17 8.50 12.32
C ALA A 354 -20.59 7.68 13.48
N SER A 355 -20.70 6.35 13.44
CA SER A 355 -20.14 5.45 14.45
C SER A 355 -18.61 5.52 14.49
N LEU A 356 -17.95 5.49 13.32
CA LEU A 356 -16.50 5.63 13.22
C LEU A 356 -16.03 6.98 13.79
N GLU A 357 -16.76 8.07 13.55
CA GLU A 357 -16.41 9.40 14.08
C GLU A 357 -16.51 9.45 15.60
N VAL A 358 -17.54 8.84 16.15
CA VAL A 358 -17.73 8.72 17.60
C VAL A 358 -16.60 7.90 18.23
N MET A 359 -16.26 6.78 17.62
CA MET A 359 -15.15 5.92 18.08
C MET A 359 -13.82 6.65 18.03
N GLU A 360 -13.57 7.45 16.99
CA GLU A 360 -12.35 8.25 16.88
C GLU A 360 -12.29 9.38 17.92
N LYS A 361 -13.42 10.02 18.22
CA LYS A 361 -13.54 10.99 19.32
C LYS A 361 -13.31 10.34 20.68
N ALA A 362 -13.83 9.13 20.89
CA ALA A 362 -13.69 8.39 22.14
C ALA A 362 -12.23 8.05 22.48
N LYS A 363 -11.38 7.83 21.47
CA LYS A 363 -9.92 7.63 21.68
C LYS A 363 -9.23 8.85 22.30
N LYS A 364 -9.80 10.05 22.14
CA LYS A 364 -9.22 11.32 22.59
C LYS A 364 -9.72 11.77 23.96
N VAL A 365 -10.76 11.14 24.48
CA VAL A 365 -11.42 11.51 25.74
C VAL A 365 -11.07 10.46 26.79
N GLU A 366 -10.45 10.88 27.90
CA GLU A 366 -10.23 10.01 29.06
C GLU A 366 -11.59 9.54 29.60
N SER A 367 -11.72 8.25 29.86
CA SER A 367 -13.00 7.61 30.20
C SER A 367 -13.59 8.20 31.49
N PRO A 368 -14.71 8.93 31.45
CA PRO A 368 -15.34 9.41 32.69
C PRO A 368 -15.95 8.23 33.45
N ALA A 369 -15.99 8.34 34.78
CA ALA A 369 -16.69 7.38 35.65
C ALA A 369 -18.15 7.24 35.20
N GLN A 370 -18.55 6.02 34.86
CA GLN A 370 -19.81 5.76 34.17
C GLN A 370 -20.99 5.70 35.14
N ASN A 371 -22.07 6.43 34.82
CA ASN A 371 -23.38 6.20 35.42
C ASN A 371 -24.16 5.26 34.49
N LEU A 372 -24.20 3.97 34.81
CA LEU A 372 -24.66 2.90 33.90
C LEU A 372 -26.18 2.91 33.61
N GLU A 373 -26.97 3.63 34.40
CA GLU A 373 -28.44 3.64 34.34
C GLU A 373 -29.05 4.84 33.61
N ALA A 374 -28.27 5.89 33.33
CA ALA A 374 -28.78 7.07 32.63
C ALA A 374 -28.86 6.86 31.12
N GLU A 375 -29.92 7.36 30.48
CA GLU A 375 -30.00 7.43 29.02
C GLU A 375 -28.92 8.38 28.47
N PRO A 376 -28.19 8.00 27.42
CA PRO A 376 -27.12 8.81 26.87
C PRO A 376 -27.69 10.06 26.20
N SER A 377 -27.13 11.23 26.51
CA SER A 377 -27.55 12.50 25.93
C SER A 377 -26.99 12.73 24.52
N ASN A 378 -25.91 12.04 24.18
CA ASN A 378 -25.21 12.15 22.91
C ASN A 378 -24.58 10.81 22.50
N SER A 379 -24.09 10.74 21.26
CA SER A 379 -23.53 9.51 20.70
C SER A 379 -22.23 9.04 21.36
N LEU A 380 -21.43 9.95 21.93
CA LEU A 380 -20.19 9.60 22.64
C LEU A 380 -20.49 8.93 23.99
N GLU A 381 -21.47 9.45 24.73
CA GLU A 381 -21.99 8.79 25.93
C GLU A 381 -22.61 7.44 25.60
N ALA A 382 -23.35 7.34 24.50
CA ALA A 382 -23.91 6.07 24.03
C ALA A 382 -22.80 5.05 23.73
N PHE A 383 -21.71 5.45 23.06
CA PHE A 383 -20.60 4.54 22.77
C PHE A 383 -19.89 4.04 24.04
N ASN A 384 -19.76 4.89 25.06
CA ASN A 384 -19.15 4.50 26.32
C ASN A 384 -20.08 3.64 27.20
N ASN A 385 -21.39 3.74 27.03
CA ASN A 385 -22.37 2.95 27.78
C ASN A 385 -22.37 1.47 27.31
N VAL A 386 -22.19 0.56 28.27
CA VAL A 386 -22.11 -0.91 28.06
C VAL A 386 -23.32 -1.46 27.29
N ARG A 387 -24.51 -0.88 27.47
CA ARG A 387 -25.73 -1.32 26.80
C ARG A 387 -25.75 -1.03 25.30
N TYR A 388 -25.14 0.07 24.87
CA TYR A 388 -25.23 0.57 23.49
C TYR A 388 -23.96 0.32 22.69
N LYS A 389 -22.79 0.19 23.35
CA LYS A 389 -21.49 -0.13 22.73
C LYS A 389 -21.53 -1.31 21.75
N PRO A 390 -22.23 -2.44 22.02
CA PRO A 390 -22.30 -3.55 21.06
C PRO A 390 -22.88 -3.16 19.70
N LEU A 391 -23.80 -2.19 19.64
CA LEU A 391 -24.38 -1.72 18.37
C LEU A 391 -23.34 -0.98 17.52
N PHE A 392 -22.53 -0.11 18.13
CA PHE A 392 -21.41 0.53 17.43
C PHE A 392 -20.43 -0.49 16.89
N LEU A 393 -20.10 -1.52 17.69
CA LEU A 393 -19.21 -2.60 17.26
C LEU A 393 -19.81 -3.46 16.14
N TYR A 394 -21.12 -3.67 16.14
CA TYR A 394 -21.83 -4.40 15.08
C TYR A 394 -21.85 -3.61 13.76
N ILE A 395 -22.21 -2.33 13.81
CA ILE A 395 -22.21 -1.43 12.64
C ILE A 395 -20.78 -1.31 12.08
N THR A 396 -19.78 -1.24 12.96
CA THR A 396 -18.36 -1.13 12.58
C THR A 396 -17.63 -2.48 12.60
N ARG A 397 -18.33 -3.60 12.41
CA ARG A 397 -17.70 -4.92 12.31
C ARG A 397 -16.70 -4.98 11.17
N SER A 398 -15.69 -5.83 11.30
CA SER A 398 -14.63 -5.97 10.27
C SER A 398 -14.81 -7.19 9.36
N LYS A 399 -15.77 -8.07 9.67
CA LYS A 399 -16.06 -9.28 8.90
C LYS A 399 -17.53 -9.40 8.55
N GLY A 400 -17.81 -9.92 7.36
CA GLY A 400 -19.11 -10.36 6.90
C GLY A 400 -19.52 -11.70 7.49
N GLY A 401 -20.67 -12.22 7.07
CA GLY A 401 -21.23 -13.47 7.58
C GLY A 401 -21.86 -13.31 8.97
N GLN A 402 -22.04 -12.07 9.42
CA GLN A 402 -22.76 -11.74 10.65
C GLN A 402 -24.18 -11.24 10.35
N GLY A 403 -24.58 -11.12 9.08
CA GLY A 403 -25.90 -10.66 8.65
C GLY A 403 -27.09 -11.53 9.09
N ASP A 404 -26.84 -12.74 9.60
CA ASP A 404 -27.86 -13.66 10.12
C ASP A 404 -28.44 -13.22 11.49
N THR A 405 -28.22 -11.96 11.88
CA THR A 405 -28.62 -11.44 13.18
C THR A 405 -30.14 -11.38 13.34
N ILE A 406 -30.94 -11.25 12.28
CA ILE A 406 -32.41 -11.25 12.43
C ILE A 406 -32.88 -12.56 13.08
N ASP A 407 -32.30 -13.70 12.73
CA ASP A 407 -32.62 -14.99 13.35
C ASP A 407 -31.90 -15.24 14.69
N ARG A 408 -30.72 -14.63 14.90
CA ARG A 408 -30.04 -14.65 16.20
C ARG A 408 -30.70 -13.73 17.23
N TYR A 409 -31.40 -12.67 16.81
CA TYR A 409 -32.25 -11.84 17.67
C TYR A 409 -33.40 -12.66 18.24
N THR A 410 -34.02 -13.52 17.42
CA THR A 410 -35.09 -14.43 17.86
C THR A 410 -34.57 -15.51 18.81
N ARG A 411 -33.35 -16.02 18.61
CA ARG A 411 -32.71 -17.00 19.51
C ARG A 411 -32.15 -16.40 20.80
N ALA A 412 -31.55 -15.22 20.77
CA ALA A 412 -31.06 -14.52 21.96
C ALA A 412 -32.20 -14.04 22.87
N ALA A 413 -33.36 -13.68 22.30
CA ALA A 413 -34.58 -13.41 23.07
C ALA A 413 -35.12 -14.64 23.82
N ASN A 414 -34.75 -15.86 23.40
CA ASN A 414 -35.24 -17.12 23.98
C ASN A 414 -34.29 -17.77 25.01
N ILE A 415 -33.13 -17.18 25.30
CA ILE A 415 -32.14 -17.78 26.23
C ILE A 415 -32.20 -17.18 27.65
N ASN A 416 -33.02 -16.13 27.89
CA ASN A 416 -33.28 -15.65 29.25
C ASN A 416 -34.67 -14.98 29.37
N PRO A 417 -35.68 -15.66 29.95
CA PRO A 417 -37.02 -15.06 30.14
C PRO A 417 -37.07 -14.01 31.26
N LEU A 418 -35.94 -13.69 31.92
CA LEU A 418 -35.89 -12.79 33.07
C LEU A 418 -35.28 -11.41 32.79
N ASN A 419 -34.92 -11.09 31.55
CA ASN A 419 -34.62 -9.71 31.15
C ASN A 419 -34.78 -9.55 29.63
N PRO A 420 -35.90 -9.02 29.14
CA PRO A 420 -36.04 -8.72 27.72
C PRO A 420 -35.17 -7.49 27.41
N THR A 421 -33.91 -7.69 27.02
CA THR A 421 -33.10 -6.59 26.50
C THR A 421 -33.72 -6.12 25.18
N PRO A 422 -34.19 -4.86 25.07
CA PRO A 422 -34.97 -4.42 23.94
C PRO A 422 -34.05 -3.86 22.85
N LEU A 423 -33.24 -4.71 22.21
CA LEU A 423 -32.39 -4.27 21.09
C LEU A 423 -33.22 -3.76 19.90
N GLY A 424 -34.46 -4.26 19.74
CA GLY A 424 -35.41 -3.76 18.72
C GLY A 424 -35.97 -2.34 18.97
N LEU A 425 -35.90 -1.82 20.20
CA LEU A 425 -36.24 -0.41 20.53
C LEU A 425 -35.00 0.49 20.59
N ILE A 426 -33.81 -0.09 20.75
CA ILE A 426 -32.54 0.64 20.76
C ILE A 426 -32.11 1.03 19.34
N PHE A 427 -32.41 0.18 18.36
CA PHE A 427 -32.07 0.41 16.95
C PHE A 427 -32.68 1.71 16.41
N PRO A 428 -33.99 2.01 16.55
CA PRO A 428 -34.58 3.26 16.07
C PRO A 428 -34.03 4.51 16.77
N CYS A 429 -33.78 4.46 18.08
CA CYS A 429 -33.30 5.61 18.85
C CYS A 429 -31.87 5.97 18.46
N ILE A 430 -30.97 5.00 18.34
CA ILE A 430 -29.58 5.26 17.91
C ILE A 430 -29.53 5.57 16.42
N TRP A 431 -30.35 4.92 15.59
CA TRP A 431 -30.49 5.26 14.17
C TRP A 431 -30.86 6.73 13.99
N ALA A 432 -31.87 7.22 14.70
CA ALA A 432 -32.27 8.63 14.67
C ALA A 432 -31.14 9.57 15.13
N ILE A 433 -30.39 9.19 16.18
CA ILE A 433 -29.25 9.98 16.68
C ILE A 433 -28.09 10.01 15.66
N LEU A 434 -27.74 8.87 15.06
CA LEU A 434 -26.67 8.78 14.06
C LEU A 434 -27.07 9.47 12.75
N LEU A 435 -28.33 9.36 12.31
CA LEU A 435 -28.83 10.08 11.14
C LEU A 435 -28.84 11.61 11.39
N SER A 436 -29.28 12.04 12.57
CA SER A 436 -29.27 13.46 12.97
C SER A 436 -27.84 14.02 13.05
N ALA A 437 -26.89 13.26 13.58
CA ALA A 437 -25.47 13.60 13.60
C ALA A 437 -24.85 13.65 12.19
N SER A 438 -25.27 12.76 11.29
CA SER A 438 -24.84 12.77 9.88
C SER A 438 -25.40 13.97 9.13
N MET A 439 -26.69 14.29 9.32
CA MET A 439 -27.39 15.36 8.59
C MET A 439 -27.01 16.77 9.06
N SER A 440 -26.68 16.95 10.35
CA SER A 440 -26.23 18.23 10.91
C SER A 440 -24.86 18.71 10.39
N LYS A 441 -24.09 17.84 9.71
CA LYS A 441 -22.82 18.17 9.06
C LYS A 441 -22.92 18.43 7.56
N VAL A 442 -24.07 18.15 6.94
CA VAL A 442 -24.35 18.48 5.54
C VAL A 442 -24.75 19.95 5.47
N ASN A 443 -23.80 20.86 5.72
CA ASN A 443 -23.96 22.25 5.35
C ASN A 443 -23.59 22.35 3.86
N ILE A 444 -24.62 22.49 3.03
CA ILE A 444 -24.53 22.51 1.57
C ILE A 444 -24.02 23.88 1.17
N ASP A 445 -22.76 23.96 0.73
CA ASP A 445 -22.34 25.05 -0.15
C ASP A 445 -23.00 24.80 -1.53
N ASP A 446 -23.67 25.83 -2.04
CA ASP A 446 -24.64 25.89 -3.15
C ASP A 446 -24.14 25.48 -4.56
N ASN A 447 -23.18 24.56 -4.70
CA ASN A 447 -22.71 24.07 -6.02
C ASN A 447 -22.48 22.55 -6.11
N CYS A 448 -23.07 21.75 -5.21
CA CYS A 448 -22.86 20.31 -5.18
C CYS A 448 -23.97 19.54 -5.92
N VAL A 449 -23.74 19.24 -7.20
CA VAL A 449 -24.45 18.17 -7.91
C VAL A 449 -23.83 16.82 -7.51
N ASP A 450 -24.68 15.81 -7.30
CA ASP A 450 -24.38 14.37 -7.14
C ASP A 450 -24.12 13.76 -5.73
N LEU A 451 -24.89 14.20 -4.72
CA LEU A 451 -25.35 13.27 -3.65
C LEU A 451 -26.87 13.04 -3.69
N GLU A 452 -27.58 13.77 -4.55
CA GLU A 452 -29.04 13.66 -4.74
C GLU A 452 -29.45 12.37 -5.48
N LEU A 453 -28.52 11.74 -6.20
CA LEU A 453 -28.78 10.52 -6.99
C LEU A 453 -28.95 9.25 -6.15
N LEU A 454 -28.40 9.18 -4.92
CA LEU A 454 -28.58 8.03 -4.03
C LEU A 454 -29.96 8.03 -3.33
N PHE A 455 -30.70 9.14 -3.35
CA PHE A 455 -31.96 9.29 -2.60
C PHE A 455 -33.22 9.48 -3.46
N ARG A 456 -33.13 9.59 -4.79
CA ARG A 456 -34.32 9.58 -5.68
C ARG A 456 -34.74 8.16 -6.08
N SER A 457 -35.21 7.38 -5.10
CA SER A 457 -36.09 6.24 -5.37
C SER A 457 -37.12 6.07 -4.26
N ARG A 458 -38.07 7.02 -4.19
CA ARG A 458 -39.47 6.79 -3.76
C ARG A 458 -40.26 8.09 -3.76
N SER A 459 -40.79 8.44 -4.92
CA SER A 459 -41.94 9.33 -5.01
C SER A 459 -42.56 9.20 -6.40
N ASN A 460 -43.17 8.05 -6.65
CA ASN A 460 -44.29 7.91 -7.59
C ASN A 460 -45.01 6.59 -7.35
N CYS A 461 -45.68 6.49 -6.21
CA CYS A 461 -46.95 5.76 -6.08
C CYS A 461 -47.83 6.64 -5.18
N ARG A 462 -48.89 7.21 -5.77
CA ARG A 462 -50.10 7.57 -5.05
C ARG A 462 -50.81 6.30 -4.60
#